data_AF-A0A366Y4W0-F1
#
_entry.id   AF-A0A366Y4W0-F1
#
_cell.length_a   1.000
_cell.length_b   1.000
_cell.length_c   1.000
_cell.angle_alpha   90.00
_cell.angle_beta   90.00
_cell.angle_gamma   90.00
#
_symmetry.space_group_name_H-M   'P 1'
#
loop_
_entity.id
_entity.type
_entity.pdbx_description
1 polymer ?
#
loop_
_entity_poly.entity_id
_entity_poly.type
_entity_poly.pdbx_seq_one_letter_code
_entity_poly.pdbx_strand_id
1 'polypeptide(L)' 'MELLQCISDVHARVTYDYIEKLPSSILFKKGFVYPVFKDEDNNWLTTDEDGEQHMIASNVADVIEDPWCQMHFRKL' A
#
# COMPACT_ATOMS: atom_id res chain seq x y z
N MET A 1 11.13 -3.19 10.92
CA MET A 1 10.49 -1.96 10.41
C MET A 1 11.30 -1.51 9.23
N GLU A 2 10.65 -1.42 8.07
CA GLU A 2 11.27 -1.07 6.80
C GLU A 2 10.60 0.18 6.23
N LEU A 3 11.26 0.84 5.28
CA LEU A 3 10.72 2.03 4.63
C LEU A 3 10.55 1.77 3.14
N LEU A 4 9.37 2.07 2.64
CA LEU A 4 9.06 2.01 1.21
C LEU A 4 8.74 3.40 0.69
N GLN A 5 9.34 3.77 -0.43
CA GLN A 5 8.94 4.95 -1.18
C GLN A 5 7.85 4.57 -2.18
N CYS A 6 6.72 5.26 -2.15
CA CYS A 6 5.67 5.14 -3.14
C CYS A 6 6.15 5.75 -4.48
N ILE A 7 6.13 4.97 -5.56
CA ILE A 7 6.59 5.39 -6.90
C ILE A 7 5.44 5.76 -7.85
N SER A 8 4.20 5.44 -7.47
CA SER A 8 2.97 5.76 -8.22
C SER A 8 1.81 5.98 -7.25
N ASP A 9 0.94 6.95 -7.51
CA ASP A 9 -0.25 7.15 -6.67
C ASP A 9 -1.11 5.89 -6.61
N VAL A 10 -1.43 5.45 -5.40
CA VAL A 10 -2.30 4.31 -5.13
C VAL A 10 -3.64 4.85 -4.65
N HIS A 11 -4.70 4.45 -5.33
CA HIS A 11 -6.06 4.87 -5.02
C HIS A 11 -6.82 3.74 -4.33
N ALA A 12 -7.73 4.11 -3.42
CA ALA A 12 -8.67 3.20 -2.82
C ALA A 12 -9.50 2.52 -3.92
N ARG A 13 -9.54 1.18 -3.90
CA ARG A 13 -10.34 0.42 -4.85
C ARG A 13 -11.81 0.60 -4.49
N VAL A 14 -12.56 1.30 -5.35
CA VAL A 14 -14.01 1.42 -5.21
C VAL A 14 -14.64 0.11 -5.68
N THR A 15 -14.89 -0.82 -4.77
CA THR A 15 -15.56 -2.11 -5.07
C THR A 15 -17.07 -1.96 -4.99
N TYR A 16 -17.73 -1.32 -5.95
CA TYR A 16 -19.16 -1.56 -6.22
C TYR A 16 -19.53 -1.21 -7.67
N ASP A 17 -20.48 -1.95 -8.24
CA ASP A 17 -21.27 -1.67 -9.45
C ASP A 17 -22.06 -0.34 -9.40
N TYR A 18 -21.66 0.59 -8.53
CA TYR A 18 -22.32 1.85 -8.28
C TYR A 18 -21.46 2.97 -8.84
N ILE A 19 -21.95 3.59 -9.91
CA ILE A 19 -21.37 4.79 -10.52
C ILE A 19 -21.67 5.99 -9.59
N GLU A 20 -21.06 6.03 -8.41
CA GLU A 20 -20.86 7.29 -7.73
C GLU A 20 -19.53 7.86 -8.19
N LYS A 21 -19.62 8.95 -8.95
CA LYS A 21 -18.50 9.76 -9.47
C LYS A 21 -17.76 10.49 -8.34
N LEU A 22 -17.42 9.80 -7.26
CA LEU A 22 -16.53 10.31 -6.24
C LEU A 22 -15.09 10.02 -6.71
N PRO A 23 -14.16 11.00 -6.65
CA PRO A 23 -12.77 10.72 -6.95
C PRO A 23 -12.29 9.67 -5.95
N SER A 24 -11.76 8.55 -6.46
CA SER A 24 -11.16 7.51 -5.62
C SER A 24 -10.07 8.12 -4.74
N SER A 25 -10.29 8.11 -3.43
CA SER A 25 -9.35 8.66 -2.44
C SER A 25 -7.95 8.09 -2.66
N ILE A 26 -6.94 8.94 -2.64
CA ILE A 26 -5.55 8.53 -2.73
C ILE A 26 -5.17 7.94 -1.36
N LEU A 27 -4.73 6.69 -1.33
CA LEU A 27 -4.20 6.04 -0.14
C LEU A 27 -2.71 6.31 0.02
N PHE A 28 -1.96 6.16 -1.07
CA PHE A 28 -0.51 6.38 -1.08
C PHE A 28 -0.12 7.35 -2.18
N LYS A 29 0.60 8.39 -1.81
CA LYS A 29 1.02 9.46 -2.71
C LYS A 29 2.42 9.20 -3.24
N LYS A 30 2.59 9.35 -4.55
CA LYS A 30 3.89 9.22 -5.21
C LYS A 30 4.92 10.18 -4.59
N GLY A 31 6.09 9.63 -4.33
CA GLY A 31 7.25 10.33 -3.76
C GLY A 31 7.29 10.28 -2.23
N PHE A 32 6.19 9.92 -1.57
CA PHE A 32 6.13 9.81 -0.11
C PHE A 32 6.73 8.48 0.34
N VAL A 33 7.20 8.46 1.60
CA VAL A 33 7.80 7.29 2.21
C VAL A 33 6.89 6.81 3.32
N TYR A 34 6.60 5.52 3.30
CA TYR A 34 5.68 4.89 4.23
C TYR A 34 6.39 3.80 5.02
N PRO A 35 6.13 3.72 6.34
CA PRO A 35 6.69 2.67 7.18
C PRO A 35 5.93 1.36 6.98
N VAL A 36 6.70 0.28 6.89
CA VAL A 36 6.19 -1.06 6.65
C VAL A 36 6.53 -1.99 7.81
N PHE A 37 5.54 -2.79 8.19
CA PHE A 37 5.59 -3.71 9.31
C PHE A 37 5.02 -5.06 8.89
N LYS A 38 5.48 -6.11 9.55
CA LYS A 38 4.96 -7.46 9.37
C LYS A 38 4.07 -7.81 10.55
N ASP A 39 2.87 -8.32 10.29
CA ASP A 39 1.95 -8.79 11.34
C ASP A 39 2.26 -10.24 11.77
N GLU A 40 1.46 -10.76 12.71
CA GLU A 40 1.60 -12.14 13.23
C GLU A 40 1.29 -13.21 12.16
N ASP A 41 0.51 -12.87 11.14
CA ASP A 41 0.09 -13.73 10.03
C ASP A 41 1.05 -13.66 8.81
N ASN A 42 2.20 -13.02 8.96
CA ASN A 42 3.18 -12.77 7.89
C ASN A 42 2.68 -11.87 6.74
N ASN A 43 1.68 -11.04 6.97
CA ASN A 43 1.28 -9.98 6.05
C ASN A 43 2.12 -8.73 6.28
N TRP A 44 2.36 -8.02 5.19
CA TRP A 44 3.03 -6.73 5.21
C TRP A 44 2.00 -5.62 5.17
N LEU A 45 2.05 -4.77 6.19
CA LEU A 45 1.13 -3.67 6.42
C LEU A 45 1.89 -2.35 6.35
N THR A 46 1.22 -1.32 5.83
CA THR A 46 1.67 0.06 5.86
C THR A 46 0.55 0.95 6.39
N THR A 47 0.88 2.14 6.88
CA THR A 47 -0.09 3.14 7.33
C THR A 47 -0.13 4.31 6.36
N ASP A 48 -1.32 4.80 6.03
CA ASP A 48 -1.50 5.99 5.19
C ASP A 48 -1.42 7.30 5.98
N GLU A 49 -1.73 8.43 5.32
CA GLU A 49 -1.69 9.76 5.93
C GLU A 49 -2.83 10.00 6.95
N ASP A 50 -3.91 9.23 6.89
CA ASP A 50 -5.06 9.30 7.78
C ASP A 50 -4.91 8.38 9.00
N GLY A 51 -3.84 7.57 9.05
CA GLY A 51 -3.56 6.63 10.13
C GLY A 51 -4.19 5.26 9.94
N GLU A 52 -4.75 4.98 8.77
CA GLU A 52 -5.36 3.69 8.45
C GLU A 52 -4.30 2.69 7.97
N GLN A 53 -4.44 1.43 8.40
CA GLN A 53 -3.52 0.36 8.02
C GLN A 53 -4.02 -0.37 6.77
N HIS A 54 -3.13 -0.57 5.81
CA HIS A 54 -3.42 -1.27 4.57
C HIS A 54 -2.40 -2.38 4.34
N MET A 55 -2.88 -3.52 3.83
CA MET A 55 -2.04 -4.62 3.42
C MET A 55 -1.45 -4.35 2.03
N ILE A 56 -0.14 -4.52 1.92
CA ILE A 56 0.63 -4.28 0.68
C ILE A 56 1.30 -5.53 0.13
N ALA A 57 1.41 -6.59 0.95
CA ALA A 57 1.84 -7.91 0.52
C ALA A 57 1.35 -8.95 1.52
N SER A 58 1.16 -10.20 1.08
CA SER A 58 0.81 -11.32 1.95
C SER A 58 1.61 -12.57 1.59
N ASN A 59 1.93 -13.38 2.60
CA ASN A 59 2.59 -14.68 2.43
C ASN A 59 3.92 -14.63 1.65
N VAL A 60 4.68 -13.54 1.78
CA VAL A 60 6.01 -13.37 1.19
C VAL A 60 7.07 -13.12 2.26
N ALA A 61 8.31 -13.55 1.99
CA ALA A 61 9.40 -13.43 2.94
C ALA A 61 9.89 -11.97 3.03
N ASP A 62 10.00 -11.30 1.88
CA ASP A 62 10.31 -9.87 1.76
C ASP A 62 9.14 -9.17 1.04
N VAL A 63 8.81 -7.95 1.47
CA VAL A 63 7.74 -7.14 0.89
C VAL A 63 7.96 -6.87 -0.60
N ILE A 64 9.22 -6.80 -1.05
CA ILE A 64 9.55 -6.61 -2.46
C ILE A 64 9.35 -7.86 -3.31
N GLU A 65 9.04 -9.02 -2.75
CA GLU A 65 8.71 -10.22 -3.55
C GLU A 65 7.27 -10.16 -4.09
N ASP A 66 6.42 -9.33 -3.50
CA ASP A 66 5.04 -9.15 -3.94
C ASP A 66 4.96 -8.30 -5.21
N PRO A 67 4.33 -8.80 -6.29
CA PRO A 67 4.22 -8.05 -7.54
C PRO A 67 3.45 -6.73 -7.42
N TRP A 68 2.42 -6.68 -6.59
CA TRP A 68 1.65 -5.46 -6.36
C TRP A 68 2.51 -4.42 -5.65
N CYS A 69 3.27 -4.84 -4.63
CA CYS A 69 4.22 -3.96 -3.96
C CYS A 69 5.29 -3.44 -4.92
N GLN A 70 5.90 -4.28 -5.77
CA GLN A 70 6.91 -3.84 -6.74
C GLN A 70 6.40 -2.81 -7.75
N MET A 71 5.12 -2.87 -8.12
CA MET A 71 4.52 -1.93 -9.07
C MET A 71 4.32 -0.54 -8.47
N HIS A 72 4.07 -0.46 -7.16
CA HIS A 72 3.67 0.78 -6.50
C HIS A 72 4.72 1.36 -5.54
N PHE A 73 5.65 0.53 -5.07
CA PHE A 73 6.62 0.88 -4.05
C PHE A 73 8.04 0.45 -4.41
N ARG A 74 8.99 1.18 -3.86
CA ARG A 74 10.42 0.88 -3.90
C ARG A 74 10.99 0.88 -2.50
N LYS A 75 11.68 -0.20 -2.13
CA LYS A 75 12.39 -0.32 -0.86
C LYS A 75 13.60 0.62 -0.82
N LEU A 76 13.77 1.31 0.32
CA LEU A 76 14.88 2.22 0.60
C LEU A 76 16.02 1.52 1.36
#